data_AF-A0A967LB15-F1
#
_entry.id   AF-A0A967LB15-F1
#
_cell.length_a   1.000
_cell.length_b   1.000
_cell.length_c   1.000
_cell.angle_alpha   90.00
_cell.angle_beta   90.00
_cell.angle_gamma   90.00
#
_symmetry.space_group_name_H-M   'P 1'
#
loop_
_entity.id
_entity.type
_entity.pdbx_description
1 polymer ?
#
loop_
_entity_poly.entity_id
_entity_poly.type
_entity_poly.pdbx_seq_one_letter_code
_entity_poly.pdbx_strand_id
1 'polypeptide(L)' 'MLSGWALDPRTVYRFGVDEAFPLSDHADFPGLLEAVKRVDPKRILTIHGYTREFAAELRRQHYDAWSIDGGDQLELDLRP' A
#
# COMPACT_ATOMS: atom_id res chain seq x y z
N MET A 1 9.75 7.55 -15.86
CA MET A 1 8.69 7.18 -14.90
C MET A 1 9.09 5.85 -14.28
N LEU A 2 9.01 5.71 -12.96
CA LEU A 2 9.25 4.47 -12.23
C LEU A 2 7.89 4.03 -11.69
N SER A 3 7.38 2.86 -12.07
CA SER A 3 5.96 2.53 -11.82
C SER A 3 5.63 1.04 -11.81
N GLY A 4 6.59 0.16 -12.10
CA GLY A 4 6.38 -1.28 -12.24
C GLY A 4 5.68 -1.73 -13.52
N TRP A 5 5.13 -0.79 -14.31
CA TRP A 5 4.26 -1.11 -15.44
C TRP A 5 4.95 -1.81 -16.61
N ALA A 6 6.29 -1.82 -16.67
CA ALA A 6 7.02 -2.62 -17.66
C ALA A 6 6.83 -4.14 -17.50
N LEU A 7 6.08 -4.59 -16.49
CA LEU A 7 5.44 -5.91 -16.46
C LEU A 7 4.57 -6.18 -17.72
N ASP A 8 3.92 -5.15 -18.28
CA ASP A 8 3.25 -5.24 -19.58
C ASP A 8 4.28 -4.99 -20.70
N PRO A 9 4.54 -5.96 -21.60
CA PRO A 9 5.47 -5.78 -22.72
C PRO A 9 5.11 -4.63 -23.66
N ARG A 10 3.85 -4.17 -23.68
CA ARG A 10 3.40 -3.04 -24.51
C ARG A 10 3.81 -1.68 -23.97
N THR A 11 4.42 -1.64 -22.79
CA THR A 11 4.90 -0.44 -22.10
C THR A 11 5.88 0.37 -22.95
N VAL A 12 6.75 -0.30 -23.71
CA VAL A 12 7.70 0.37 -24.64
C VAL A 12 6.97 1.22 -25.69
N TYR A 13 5.87 0.70 -26.25
CA TYR A 13 5.02 1.44 -27.19
C TYR A 13 4.19 2.52 -26.49
N ARG A 14 3.63 2.21 -25.32
CA ARG A 14 2.81 3.15 -24.53
C ARG A 14 3.59 4.40 -24.13
N PHE A 15 4.87 4.24 -23.80
CA PHE A 15 5.73 5.35 -23.37
C PHE A 15 6.70 5.85 -24.43
N GLY A 16 6.76 5.22 -25.61
CA GLY A 16 7.62 5.64 -26.72
C GLY A 16 9.10 5.57 -26.37
N VAL A 17 9.51 4.49 -25.71
CA VAL A 17 10.90 4.26 -25.26
C VAL A 17 11.48 3.01 -25.91
N ASP A 18 12.80 2.95 -26.04
CA ASP A 18 13.50 1.77 -26.57
C ASP A 18 13.41 0.58 -25.60
N GLU A 19 13.55 0.85 -24.29
CA GLU A 19 13.61 -0.17 -23.24
C GLU A 19 12.81 0.27 -22.01
N ALA A 20 12.22 -0.70 -21.30
CA ALA A 20 11.48 -0.47 -20.06
C ALA A 20 11.78 -1.55 -19.02
N PHE A 21 12.01 -1.15 -17.78
CA PHE A 21 12.37 -2.05 -16.67
C PHE A 21 11.23 -2.18 -15.67
N PRO A 22 10.87 -3.38 -15.18
CA PRO A 22 9.73 -3.62 -14.30
C PRO A 22 10.05 -3.28 -12.84
N LEU A 23 10.42 -2.03 -12.59
CA LEU A 23 10.74 -1.51 -11.26
C LEU A 23 9.66 -0.54 -10.80
N SER A 24 9.17 -0.74 -9.57
CA SER A 24 8.17 0.11 -8.93
C SER A 24 8.83 1.10 -7.97
N ASP A 25 8.22 2.28 -7.83
CA ASP A 25 8.58 3.30 -6.82
C ASP A 25 7.73 3.19 -5.55
N HIS A 26 6.73 2.31 -5.53
CA HIS A 26 5.92 2.05 -4.35
C HIS A 26 6.63 1.14 -3.35
N ALA A 27 6.44 1.41 -2.06
CA ALA A 27 6.86 0.52 -0.99
C ALA A 27 6.07 -0.79 -1.04
N ASP A 28 6.77 -1.89 -0.78
CA ASP A 28 6.13 -3.17 -0.51
C ASP A 28 5.55 -3.21 0.92
N PHE A 29 4.88 -4.30 1.27
CA PHE A 29 4.23 -4.42 2.59
C PHE A 29 5.20 -4.29 3.77
N PRO A 30 6.36 -4.98 3.81
CA PRO A 30 7.37 -4.74 4.85
C PRO A 30 7.85 -3.29 4.90
N GLY A 31 8.08 -2.66 3.74
CA GLY A 31 8.47 -1.25 3.64
C GLY A 31 7.43 -0.30 4.22
N LEU A 32 6.13 -0.58 4.01
CA LEU A 32 5.05 0.19 4.62
C LEU A 32 5.03 0.04 6.15
N LEU A 33 5.20 -1.18 6.68
CA LEU A 33 5.26 -1.40 8.13
C LEU A 33 6.46 -0.68 8.77
N GLU A 34 7.62 -0.74 8.13
CA GLU A 34 8.81 -0.06 8.61
C GLU A 34 8.64 1.47 8.57
N ALA A 35 7.98 2.01 7.54
CA ALA A 35 7.67 3.43 7.46
C ALA A 35 6.79 3.88 8.64
N VAL A 36 5.72 3.14 8.94
CA VAL A 36 4.85 3.42 10.09
C VAL A 36 5.66 3.40 11.39
N LYS A 37 6.44 2.34 11.62
CA LYS A 37 7.25 2.16 12.83
C LYS A 37 8.26 3.29 13.03
N ARG A 38 8.91 3.76 11.96
CA ARG A 38 9.89 4.85 12.02
C ARG A 38 9.27 6.21 12.31
N VAL A 39 8.07 6.45 11.77
CA VAL A 39 7.37 7.72 11.94
C VAL A 39 6.67 7.80 13.30
N ASP A 40 6.23 6.67 13.85
CA ASP A 40 5.45 6.56 15.10
C ASP A 40 4.28 7.58 15.16
N PRO A 41 3.36 7.55 14.18
CA PRO A 41 2.29 8.53 14.10
C PRO A 41 1.19 8.26 15.13
N LYS A 42 0.56 9.33 15.63
CA LYS A 42 -0.62 9.23 16.51
C LYS A 42 -1.85 8.64 15.82
N ARG A 43 -1.96 8.80 14.50
CA ARG A 43 -3.05 8.29 13.67
C ARG A 43 -2.56 8.05 12.24
N ILE A 44 -3.07 7.00 11.62
CA ILE A 44 -2.75 6.59 10.25
C ILE A 44 -4.02 6.58 9.41
N LEU A 45 -3.98 7.21 8.24
CA LEU A 45 -5.04 7.13 7.24
C LEU A 45 -4.49 6.47 5.98
N THR A 46 -5.03 5.31 5.61
CA THR A 46 -4.62 4.58 4.42
C THR A 46 -5.41 5.05 3.21
N ILE A 47 -4.71 5.26 2.10
CA ILE A 47 -5.26 5.71 0.82
C ILE A 47 -4.65 4.91 -0.32
N HIS A 48 -5.43 4.68 -1.39
CA HIS A 48 -5.07 3.91 -2.57
C HIS A 48 -4.73 2.42 -2.32
N GLY A 49 -5.21 1.55 -3.21
CA GLY A 49 -4.99 0.10 -3.10
C GLY A 49 -5.84 -0.56 -2.00
N TYR A 50 -5.26 -1.52 -1.28
CA TYR A 50 -5.91 -2.31 -0.22
C TYR A 50 -5.95 -1.54 1.11
N THR A 51 -6.66 -0.41 1.10
CA THR A 51 -6.66 0.57 2.19
C THR A 51 -7.19 -0.04 3.49
N ARG A 52 -8.32 -0.74 3.42
CA ARG A 52 -9.00 -1.33 4.58
C ARG A 52 -8.18 -2.46 5.19
N GLU A 53 -7.64 -3.34 4.36
CA GLU A 53 -6.84 -4.49 4.78
C GLU A 53 -5.55 -4.04 5.48
N PHE A 54 -4.88 -3.03 4.93
CA PHE A 54 -3.67 -2.51 5.57
C PHE A 54 -3.99 -1.76 6.87
N ALA A 55 -5.08 -0.98 6.91
CA ALA A 55 -5.53 -0.36 8.16
C ALA A 55 -5.88 -1.40 9.23
N ALA A 56 -6.54 -2.50 8.85
CA ALA A 56 -6.85 -3.61 9.75
C ALA A 56 -5.60 -4.25 10.34
N GLU A 57 -4.59 -4.53 9.52
CA GLU A 57 -3.31 -5.07 9.97
C GLU A 57 -2.59 -4.14 10.95
N LEU A 58 -2.57 -2.83 10.66
CA LEU A 58 -1.99 -1.84 11.58
C LEU A 58 -2.75 -1.79 12.91
N ARG A 59 -4.08 -1.90 12.89
CA ARG A 59 -4.88 -2.00 14.13
C ARG A 59 -4.58 -3.27 14.92
N ARG A 60 -4.32 -4.42 14.26
CA ARG A 60 -3.86 -5.65 14.94
C ARG A 60 -2.52 -5.46 15.66
N GLN A 61 -1.69 -4.54 15.18
CA GLN A 61 -0.44 -4.12 15.79
C GLN A 61 -0.59 -2.92 16.76
N HIS A 62 -1.83 -2.59 17.15
CA HIS A 62 -2.18 -1.55 18.12
C HIS A 62 -1.98 -0.10 17.65
N TYR A 63 -1.92 0.17 16.35
CA TYR A 63 -1.97 1.52 15.81
C TYR A 63 -3.43 2.03 15.65
N ASP A 64 -3.63 3.33 15.83
CA ASP A 64 -4.88 4.01 15.45
C ASP A 64 -4.89 4.25 13.93
N ALA A 65 -5.41 3.29 13.16
CA ALA A 65 -5.36 3.29 11.70
C ALA A 65 -6.75 3.08 11.06
N TRP A 66 -7.04 3.82 9.99
CA TRP A 66 -8.32 3.79 9.28
C TRP A 66 -8.15 3.98 7.76
N SER A 67 -9.02 3.36 6.97
CA SER A 67 -9.15 3.72 5.55
C SER A 67 -9.86 5.06 5.40
N ILE A 68 -9.39 5.90 4.46
CA ILE A 68 -10.08 7.15 4.13
C ILE A 68 -11.46 6.92 3.52
N ASP A 69 -11.66 5.77 2.85
CA ASP A 69 -12.92 5.40 2.20
C ASP A 69 -13.97 4.97 3.25
N GLY A 70 -13.55 4.69 4.48
CA GLY A 70 -14.37 4.22 5.58
C GLY A 70 -14.86 2.77 5.43
N GLY A 71 -15.92 2.42 6.17
CA GLY A 71 -16.55 1.09 6.12
C GLY A 71 -15.78 -0.03 6.80
N ASP A 72 -14.68 0.29 7.49
CA ASP A 72 -13.76 -0.61 8.18
C ASP A 72 -14.02 -0.73 9.70
N GLN A 73 -15.08 -0.08 10.21
CA GLN A 73 -15.46 -0.14 11.63
C GLN A 73 -16.17 -1.44 12.05
N LEU A 74 -16.72 -2.21 11.10
CA LEU A 74 -17.47 -3.46 11.36
C LEU A 74 -16.63 -4.73 11.11
N GLU A 75 -15.31 -4.60 11.12
CA GLU A 75 -14.42 -5.74 10.89
C GLU A 75 -14.42 -6.66 12.12
N LEU A 76 -14.91 -7.88 11.91
CA LEU A 76 -14.95 -8.90 12.95
C LEU A 76 -13.59 -9.60 12.99
N ASP A 77 -12.77 -9.28 13.99
CA ASP A 77 -11.53 -10.02 14.24
C ASP A 77 -11.85 -11.39 14.84
N LEU A 78 -12.19 -12.34 13.97
CA LEU A 78 -12.38 -13.74 14.33
C LEU A 78 -11.02 -14.38 14.57
N ARG A 79 -10.40 -14.09 15.73
CA ARG A 79 -9.28 -14.92 16.20
C ARG A 79 -9.83 -16.27 16.67
N PRO A 80 -9.23 -17.40 16.27
CA PRO A 80 -9.47 -18.68 16.94
C PRO A 80 -8.96 -18.67 18.38
#